data_AF-X1E4B1-F1
#
_entry.id   AF-X1E4B1-F1
#
_cell.length_a   1.000
_cell.length_b   1.000
_cell.length_c   1.000
_cell.angle_alpha   90.00
_cell.angle_beta   90.00
_cell.angle_gamma   90.00
#
_symmetry.space_group_name_H-M   'P 1'
#
loop_
_entity.id
_entity.type
_entity.pdbx_description
1 polymer ?
#
loop_
_entity_poly.entity_id
_entity_poly.type
_entity_poly.pdbx_seq_one_letter_code
_entity_poly.pdbx_strand_id
1 'polypeptide(L)'
;MLRFIDLFAGIGGTRIAFEKAGCKCVFSSEWDKFAQITYEKNFGDKPAGDIRKIHSSEIPDHDVLVAGFPCQPFSISGVSKKNALGRPHGFDDPTQGTLFFEIKRILKDKKP
;
A
#
# COMPACT_ATOMS: atom_id res chain seq x y z
N MET A 1 -3.85 19.37 11.89
CA MET A 1 -4.39 18.04 11.55
C MET A 1 -3.36 17.35 10.70
N LEU A 2 -2.85 16.20 11.15
CA LEU A 2 -1.85 15.44 10.39
C LEU A 2 -2.48 14.88 9.11
N ARG A 3 -1.72 14.91 8.03
CA ARG A 3 -2.05 14.35 6.73
C ARG A 3 -1.33 13.02 6.57
N PHE A 4 -2.03 11.99 6.11
CA PHE A 4 -1.42 10.69 5.84
C PHE A 4 -1.74 10.19 4.44
N ILE A 5 -0.90 9.29 3.95
CA ILE A 5 -1.17 8.51 2.75
C ILE A 5 -1.37 7.04 3.11
N ASP A 6 -2.24 6.36 2.37
CA ASP A 6 -2.58 4.94 2.57
C ASP A 6 -2.14 4.10 1.36
N LEU A 7 -0.95 3.50 1.45
CA LEU A 7 -0.41 2.63 0.40
C LEU A 7 -0.83 1.17 0.66
N PHE A 8 -1.14 0.44 -0.41
CA PHE A 8 -1.70 -0.91 -0.32
C PHE A 8 -2.98 -0.90 0.54
N ALA A 9 -3.84 0.07 0.24
CA ALA A 9 -4.95 0.47 1.11
C ALA A 9 -5.97 -0.66 1.33
N GLY A 10 -6.05 -1.64 0.42
CA GLY A 10 -7.06 -2.68 0.43
C GLY A 10 -8.45 -2.07 0.50
N ILE A 11 -9.23 -2.48 1.49
CA ILE A 11 -10.58 -1.96 1.74
C ILE A 11 -10.60 -0.73 2.68
N GLY A 12 -9.44 -0.20 3.07
CA GLY A 12 -9.30 1.03 3.87
C GLY A 12 -9.43 0.85 5.38
N GLY A 13 -9.08 -0.33 5.91
CA GLY A 13 -9.10 -0.58 7.35
C GLY A 13 -8.21 0.40 8.13
N THR A 14 -7.01 0.68 7.63
CA THR A 14 -6.08 1.60 8.29
C THR A 14 -6.53 3.06 8.19
N ARG A 15 -7.11 3.47 7.06
CA ARG A 15 -7.73 4.79 6.92
C ARG A 15 -8.74 5.07 8.02
N ILE A 16 -9.64 4.13 8.32
CA ILE A 16 -10.64 4.29 9.39
C ILE A 16 -9.97 4.57 10.74
N ALA A 17 -8.88 3.87 11.06
CA ALA A 17 -8.16 4.07 12.31
C ALA A 17 -7.53 5.47 12.39
N PHE A 18 -6.86 5.92 11.32
CA PHE A 18 -6.22 7.24 11.27
C PHE A 18 -7.24 8.39 11.24
N GLU A 19 -8.33 8.27 10.50
CA GLU A 19 -9.40 9.28 10.49
C GLU A 19 -10.08 9.37 11.87
N LYS A 20 -10.30 8.24 12.56
CA LYS A 20 -10.79 8.25 13.96
C LYS A 20 -9.80 8.90 14.93
N ALA A 21 -8.51 8.85 14.64
CA ALA A 21 -7.48 9.56 15.40
C ALA A 21 -7.36 11.05 15.02
N GLY A 22 -8.23 11.57 14.13
CA GLY A 22 -8.23 12.96 13.72
C GLY A 22 -7.21 13.31 12.63
N CYS A 23 -6.69 12.32 11.90
CA CYS A 23 -5.84 12.54 10.72
C CYS A 23 -6.67 12.63 9.44
N LYS A 24 -6.10 13.20 8.37
CA LYS A 24 -6.75 13.31 7.06
C LYS A 24 -6.02 12.47 6.02
N CYS A 25 -6.72 11.56 5.35
CA CYS A 25 -6.19 10.85 4.19
C CYS A 25 -6.08 11.84 3.01
N VAL A 26 -4.88 11.96 2.44
CA VAL A 26 -4.63 12.87 1.29
C VAL A 26 -4.23 12.14 0.02
N PHE A 27 -3.97 10.83 0.10
CA PHE A 27 -3.67 9.98 -1.04
C PHE A 27 -3.86 8.51 -0.66
N SER A 28 -4.34 7.69 -1.60
CA SER A 28 -4.45 6.25 -1.43
C SER A 28 -4.01 5.50 -2.71
N SER A 29 -3.41 4.33 -2.55
CA SER A 29 -3.01 3.46 -3.66
C SER A 29 -3.38 2.02 -3.37
N GLU A 30 -4.13 1.43 -4.30
CA GLU A 30 -4.61 0.05 -4.27
C GLU A 30 -4.80 -0.42 -5.71
N TRP A 31 -4.24 -1.57 -6.08
CA TRP A 31 -4.27 -2.07 -7.47
C TRP A 31 -5.43 -3.02 -7.75
N ASP A 32 -6.04 -3.60 -6.73
CA ASP A 32 -7.06 -4.62 -6.86
C ASP A 32 -8.38 -3.95 -7.16
N LYS A 33 -9.00 -4.36 -8.26
CA LYS A 33 -10.22 -3.76 -8.77
C LYS A 33 -11.37 -3.82 -7.75
N PHE A 34 -11.50 -4.93 -7.01
CA PHE A 34 -12.61 -5.12 -6.08
C PHE A 34 -12.39 -4.37 -4.77
N ALA A 35 -11.13 -4.29 -4.32
CA ALA A 35 -10.73 -3.44 -3.22
C ALA A 35 -11.00 -1.97 -3.52
N GLN A 36 -10.62 -1.47 -4.70
CA GLN A 36 -10.93 -0.10 -5.13
C GLN A 36 -12.45 0.21 -5.11
N ILE A 37 -13.29 -0.70 -5.61
CA ILE A 37 -14.76 -0.51 -5.59
C ILE A 37 -15.26 -0.39 -4.14
N THR A 38 -14.78 -1.25 -3.25
CA THR A 38 -15.16 -1.21 -1.84
C THR A 38 -14.67 0.08 -1.18
N TYR A 39 -13.44 0.48 -1.45
CA TYR A 39 -12.84 1.69 -0.92
C TYR A 39 -13.60 2.94 -1.37
N GLU A 40 -13.83 3.09 -2.68
CA GLU A 40 -14.56 4.22 -3.26
C GLU A 40 -15.99 4.32 -2.71
N LYS A 41 -16.68 3.19 -2.51
CA LYS A 41 -18.02 3.17 -1.92
C LYS A 41 -18.06 3.67 -0.46
N ASN A 42 -17.00 3.45 0.31
CA ASN A 42 -16.95 3.83 1.72
C ASN A 42 -16.38 5.24 1.95
N PHE A 43 -15.47 5.70 1.10
CA PHE A 43 -14.73 6.94 1.33
C PHE A 43 -14.98 8.04 0.29
N GLY A 44 -15.61 7.71 -0.84
CA GLY A 44 -15.93 8.67 -1.91
C GLY A 44 -14.76 9.02 -2.83
N ASP A 45 -13.57 8.44 -2.63
CA ASP A 45 -12.42 8.57 -3.51
C ASP A 45 -11.89 7.21 -3.94
N LYS A 46 -11.45 7.15 -5.21
CA LYS A 46 -10.88 5.94 -5.81
C LYS A 46 -9.36 5.92 -5.64
N PRO A 47 -8.76 4.83 -5.12
CA PRO A 47 -7.31 4.72 -5.02
C PRO A 47 -6.60 4.80 -6.36
N ALA A 48 -5.38 5.34 -6.36
CA ALA A 48 -4.61 5.68 -7.56
C ALA A 48 -4.07 4.47 -8.36
N GLY A 49 -4.35 3.23 -7.95
CA GLY A 49 -3.91 2.03 -8.65
C GLY A 49 -2.53 1.51 -8.20
N ASP A 50 -1.81 0.90 -9.15
CA ASP A 50 -0.52 0.25 -8.95
C ASP A 50 0.59 1.26 -8.63
N ILE A 51 1.11 1.20 -7.39
CA ILE A 51 2.11 2.14 -6.87
C ILE A 51 3.41 2.21 -7.69
N ARG A 52 3.75 1.15 -8.42
CA ARG A 52 4.94 1.10 -9.30
C ARG A 52 4.84 2.07 -10.48
N LYS A 53 3.63 2.52 -10.81
CA LYS A 53 3.34 3.44 -11.93
C LYS A 53 3.17 4.90 -11.47
N ILE A 54 3.32 5.17 -10.18
CA ILE A 54 3.05 6.49 -9.58
C ILE A 54 4.38 7.11 -9.16
N HIS A 55 4.74 8.22 -9.78
CA HIS A 55 5.94 8.97 -9.42
C HIS A 55 5.77 9.66 -8.07
N SER A 56 6.85 9.78 -7.29
CA SER A 56 6.80 10.42 -5.97
C SER A 56 6.30 11.86 -6.03
N SER A 57 6.52 12.56 -7.15
CA SER A 57 6.02 13.92 -7.40
C SER A 57 4.49 14.02 -7.52
N GLU A 58 3.81 12.92 -7.85
CA GLU A 58 2.34 12.86 -7.94
C GLU A 58 1.69 12.62 -6.57
N ILE A 59 2.47 12.19 -5.58
CA ILE A 59 2.01 11.96 -4.22
C ILE A 59 2.05 13.29 -3.45
N PRO A 60 0.95 13.75 -2.84
CA PRO A 60 0.94 14.97 -2.03
C PRO A 60 1.90 14.89 -0.84
N ASP A 61 2.34 16.05 -0.34
CA ASP A 61 3.04 16.12 0.94
C ASP A 61 2.13 15.62 2.07
N HIS A 62 2.74 14.90 3.01
CA HIS A 62 2.09 14.20 4.10
C HIS A 62 3.06 14.07 5.28
N ASP A 63 2.49 13.86 6.47
CA ASP A 63 3.23 13.73 7.73
C ASP A 63 3.36 12.25 8.15
N VAL A 64 2.53 11.35 7.58
CA VAL A 64 2.57 9.93 7.88
C VAL A 64 2.37 9.10 6.62
N LEU A 65 3.26 8.14 6.39
CA LEU A 65 3.10 7.11 5.38
C LEU A 65 2.64 5.82 6.05
N VAL A 66 1.46 5.34 5.64
CA VAL A 66 0.93 4.03 6.04
C VAL A 66 1.08 3.07 4.87
N ALA A 67 1.54 1.84 5.12
CA ALA A 67 1.69 0.84 4.08
C ALA A 67 1.40 -0.58 4.59
N GLY A 68 0.26 -1.15 4.15
CA GLY A 68 -0.12 -2.55 4.40
C GLY A 68 0.43 -3.50 3.33
N PHE A 69 1.74 -3.49 3.08
CA PHE A 69 2.31 -4.19 1.92
C PHE A 69 2.15 -5.73 1.98
N PRO A 70 2.10 -6.42 0.82
CA PRO A 70 1.84 -7.85 0.74
C PRO A 70 2.80 -8.71 1.58
N CYS A 71 2.24 -9.55 2.45
CA CYS A 71 3.00 -10.44 3.33
C CYS A 71 3.23 -11.85 2.75
N GLN A 72 2.57 -12.21 1.63
CA GLN A 72 2.63 -13.54 1.03
C GLN A 72 4.06 -14.00 0.67
N PRO A 73 4.98 -13.12 0.24
CA PRO A 73 6.38 -13.52 0.03
C PRO A 73 7.15 -13.82 1.32
N PHE A 74 6.65 -13.39 2.49
CA PHE A 74 7.41 -13.39 3.74
C PHE A 74 6.77 -14.25 4.86
N SER A 75 5.46 -14.46 4.83
CA SER A 75 4.74 -15.23 5.84
C SER A 75 4.99 -16.74 5.71
N ILE A 76 4.99 -17.47 6.83
CA ILE A 76 5.22 -18.92 6.87
C ILE A 76 4.28 -19.66 5.91
N SER A 77 2.98 -19.34 5.93
CA SER A 77 1.98 -19.95 5.06
C SER A 77 2.20 -19.59 3.58
N GLY A 78 2.55 -18.32 3.30
CA GLY A 78 2.83 -17.86 1.94
C GLY A 78 4.09 -18.47 1.34
N VAL A 79 5.17 -18.51 2.11
CA VAL A 79 6.45 -19.16 1.76
C VAL A 79 6.26 -20.66 1.55
N SER A 80 5.54 -21.35 2.44
CA SER A 80 5.23 -22.78 2.28
C SER A 80 4.54 -23.07 0.95
N LYS A 81 3.53 -22.27 0.59
CA LYS A 81 2.84 -22.38 -0.71
C LYS A 81 3.76 -22.10 -1.88
N LYS A 82 4.63 -21.09 -1.79
CA LYS A 82 5.59 -20.74 -2.85
C LYS A 82 6.60 -21.84 -3.09
N ASN A 83 7.14 -22.42 -2.02
CA ASN A 83 8.05 -23.56 -2.09
C ASN A 83 7.38 -24.77 -2.75
N ALA A 84 6.14 -25.10 -2.36
CA ALA A 84 5.37 -26.18 -2.98
C ALA A 84 5.12 -25.97 -4.48
N LEU A 85 5.10 -24.72 -4.96
CA LEU A 85 4.95 -24.36 -6.36
C LEU A 85 6.28 -24.13 -7.09
N GLY A 86 7.43 -24.33 -6.43
CA GLY A 86 8.75 -24.04 -7.00
C GLY A 86 8.95 -22.56 -7.35
N ARG A 87 8.28 -21.64 -6.66
CA ARG A 87 8.31 -20.20 -6.92
C ARG A 87 9.22 -19.47 -5.93
N PRO A 88 9.93 -18.42 -6.35
CA PRO A 88 10.71 -17.59 -5.45
C PRO A 88 9.81 -16.84 -4.45
N HIS A 89 10.41 -16.48 -3.32
CA HIS A 89 9.78 -15.81 -2.19
C HIS A 89 10.71 -14.72 -1.63
N GLY A 90 10.30 -14.04 -0.56
CA GLY A 90 11.04 -12.90 -0.01
C GLY A 90 11.20 -11.79 -1.06
N PHE A 91 12.38 -11.20 -1.11
CA PHE A 91 12.72 -10.17 -2.11
C PHE A 91 12.97 -10.73 -3.52
N ASP A 92 13.17 -12.05 -3.65
CA ASP A 92 13.31 -12.72 -4.95
C ASP A 92 11.95 -12.94 -5.63
N ASP A 93 10.83 -12.72 -4.93
CA ASP A 93 9.51 -12.69 -5.56
C ASP A 93 9.41 -11.46 -6.49
N PRO A 94 9.32 -11.65 -7.82
CA PRO A 94 9.37 -10.56 -8.79
C PRO A 94 8.10 -9.70 -8.81
N THR A 95 7.04 -10.12 -8.11
CA THR A 95 5.73 -9.47 -8.12
C THR A 95 5.48 -8.69 -6.85
N GLN A 96 5.43 -9.38 -5.71
CA GLN A 96 5.00 -8.81 -4.43
C GLN A 96 6.17 -8.55 -3.49
N GLY A 97 7.28 -9.29 -3.65
CA GLY A 97 8.47 -9.15 -2.81
C GLY A 97 9.16 -7.79 -2.95
N THR A 98 9.03 -7.18 -4.12
CA THR A 98 9.71 -5.92 -4.47
C THR A 98 8.94 -4.68 -4.04
N LEU A 99 7.68 -4.80 -3.60
CA LEU A 99 6.81 -3.65 -3.29
C LEU A 99 7.30 -2.83 -2.08
N PHE A 100 8.10 -3.43 -1.20
CA PHE A 100 8.78 -2.69 -0.13
C PHE A 100 9.72 -1.59 -0.69
N PHE A 101 10.34 -1.81 -1.85
CA PHE A 101 11.23 -0.81 -2.46
C PHE A 101 10.47 0.42 -2.97
N GLU A 102 9.19 0.28 -3.31
CA GLU A 102 8.33 1.42 -3.64
C GLU A 102 8.05 2.29 -2.41
N ILE A 103 7.83 1.68 -1.24
CA ILE A 103 7.74 2.40 0.03
C ILE A 103 9.04 3.16 0.28
N LYS A 104 10.19 2.49 0.15
CA LYS A 104 11.52 3.09 0.35
C LYS A 104 11.76 4.28 -0.59
N ARG A 105 11.34 4.17 -1.86
CA ARG A 105 11.42 5.26 -2.84
C ARG A 105 10.63 6.48 -2.36
N ILE A 106 9.37 6.29 -1.97
CA ILE A 106 8.49 7.38 -1.54
C ILE A 106 8.99 8.01 -0.24
N LEU A 107 9.45 7.22 0.74
CA LEU A 107 10.04 7.74 1.97
C LEU A 107 11.28 8.59 1.71
N LYS A 108 12.16 8.17 0.80
CA LYS A 108 13.37 8.92 0.44
C LYS A 108 13.03 10.30 -0.15
N ASP A 109 12.01 10.34 -1.00
CA ASP A 109 11.65 11.55 -1.75
C ASP A 109 10.76 12.50 -0.93
N LYS A 110 9.80 11.97 -0.18
CA LYS A 110 8.77 12.75 0.54
C LYS A 110 9.13 13.09 1.97
N LYS A 111 9.93 12.24 2.63
CA LYS A 111 10.39 12.42 4.03
C LYS A 111 9.28 12.89 4.99
N PRO A 112 8.17 12.12 5.07
CA PRO A 112 7.08 12.43 6.00
C PRO A 112 7.53 12.39 7.46
#